data_AF-A0A8K0Y3M2-F1
#
_entry.id   AF-A0A8K0Y3M2-F1
#
_cell.length_a   1.000
_cell.length_b   1.000
_cell.length_c   1.000
_cell.angle_alpha   90.00
_cell.angle_beta   90.00
_cell.angle_gamma   90.00
#
_symmetry.space_group_name_H-M   'P 1'
#
loop_
_entity.id
_entity.type
_entity.pdbx_description
1 polymer ?
#
loop_
_entity_poly.entity_id
_entity_poly.type
_entity_poly.pdbx_seq_one_letter_code
_entity_poly.pdbx_strand_id
1 'polypeptide(L)'
;MFIPVFDWDAGSDEVKFRGKGSSALFISKVLEKRGMSRKDETLLYEELALRAKILDKMVEKKIFNFYDVYDSISRCREIGLDAFMKELNML
;
A
#
# COMPACT_ATOMS: atom_id res chain seq x y z
N MET A 1 -13.15 -20.19 -7.89
CA MET A 1 -13.91 -19.08 -7.26
C MET A 1 -13.01 -17.85 -7.29
N PHE A 2 -13.50 -16.72 -7.79
CA PHE A 2 -12.75 -15.45 -7.78
C PHE A 2 -13.29 -14.54 -6.67
N ILE A 3 -12.44 -13.70 -6.09
CA ILE A 3 -12.84 -12.73 -5.07
C ILE A 3 -12.44 -11.34 -5.58
N PRO A 4 -13.39 -10.45 -5.88
CA PRO A 4 -13.08 -9.08 -6.27
C PRO A 4 -12.58 -8.30 -5.05
N VAL A 5 -11.33 -7.88 -5.10
CA VAL A 5 -10.64 -7.16 -4.01
C VAL A 5 -10.95 -5.65 -4.05
N PHE A 6 -11.12 -5.11 -5.25
CA PHE A 6 -11.52 -3.74 -5.51
C PHE A 6 -12.72 -3.73 -6.45
N ASP A 7 -13.60 -2.75 -6.27
CA ASP A 7 -14.76 -2.49 -7.10
C ASP A 7 -14.81 -0.99 -7.42
N TRP A 8 -15.36 -0.61 -8.57
CA TRP A 8 -15.52 0.80 -8.93
C TRP A 8 -17.00 1.18 -8.85
N ASP A 9 -17.27 2.25 -8.10
CA ASP A 9 -18.59 2.86 -8.04
C ASP A 9 -18.69 3.99 -9.06
N ALA A 10 -19.38 3.74 -10.17
CA ALA A 10 -19.59 4.72 -11.22
C ALA A 10 -20.41 5.94 -10.78
N GLY A 11 -21.19 5.84 -9.70
CA GLY A 11 -22.02 6.94 -9.20
C GLY A 11 -21.20 7.98 -8.44
N SER A 12 -20.19 7.55 -7.68
CA SER A 12 -19.29 8.45 -6.93
C SER A 12 -17.91 8.64 -7.57
N ASP A 13 -17.60 7.87 -8.62
CA ASP A 13 -16.27 7.75 -9.22
C ASP A 13 -15.19 7.33 -8.20
N GLU A 14 -15.52 6.33 -7.38
CA GLU A 14 -14.65 5.86 -6.30
C GLU A 14 -14.29 4.39 -6.44
N VAL A 15 -13.04 4.05 -6.10
CA VAL A 15 -12.59 2.66 -5.97
C VAL A 15 -12.80 2.19 -4.53
N LYS A 16 -13.69 1.21 -4.35
CA LYS A 16 -14.02 0.60 -3.05
C LYS A 16 -13.15 -0.63 -2.82
N PHE A 17 -12.36 -0.60 -1.74
CA PHE A 17 -11.60 -1.77 -1.29
C PHE A 17 -12.49 -2.71 -0.46
N ARG A 18 -12.88 -3.85 -1.05
CA ARG A 18 -13.64 -4.93 -0.36
C ARG A 18 -12.75 -6.06 0.17
N GLY A 19 -11.45 -5.98 -0.08
CA GLY A 19 -10.46 -6.99 0.25
C GLY A 19 -10.03 -7.08 1.72
N LYS A 20 -10.46 -6.15 2.59
CA LYS A 20 -10.03 -6.14 3.99
C LYS A 20 -10.59 -7.37 4.73
N GLY A 21 -9.70 -8.25 5.18
CA GLY A 21 -10.02 -9.52 5.85
C GLY A 21 -10.48 -10.64 4.91
N SER A 22 -10.52 -10.40 3.59
CA SER A 22 -10.99 -11.35 2.58
C SER A 22 -9.97 -11.59 1.46
N SER A 23 -8.82 -10.90 1.49
CA SER A 23 -7.75 -11.06 0.51
C SER A 23 -7.07 -12.42 0.67
N ALA A 24 -7.55 -13.39 -0.11
CA ALA A 24 -6.99 -14.74 -0.15
C ALA A 24 -5.47 -14.72 -0.45
N LEU A 25 -4.97 -13.73 -1.21
CA LEU A 25 -3.54 -13.59 -1.50
C LEU A 25 -2.72 -13.14 -0.29
N PHE A 26 -3.26 -12.26 0.57
CA PHE A 26 -2.56 -11.87 1.80
C PHE A 26 -2.37 -13.07 2.71
N ILE A 27 -3.42 -13.86 2.89
CA ILE A 27 -3.38 -15.02 3.79
C ILE A 27 -2.58 -16.18 3.21
N SER A 28 -2.87 -16.59 1.97
CA SER A 28 -2.29 -17.82 1.37
C SER A 28 -0.96 -17.64 0.64
N LYS A 29 -0.43 -16.40 0.57
CA LYS A 29 0.86 -16.13 -0.11
C LYS A 29 1.75 -15.24 0.73
N VAL A 30 1.26 -14.10 1.18
CA VAL A 30 2.12 -13.11 1.86
C VAL A 30 2.44 -13.53 3.29
N LEU A 31 1.44 -13.90 4.09
CA LEU A 31 1.66 -14.39 5.46
C LEU A 31 2.54 -15.64 5.47
N GLU A 32 2.20 -16.63 4.63
CA GLU A 32 2.96 -17.87 4.50
C GLU A 32 4.43 -17.61 4.16
N LYS A 33 4.70 -16.78 3.14
CA LYS A 33 6.07 -16.45 2.72
C LYS A 33 6.85 -15.67 3.78
N ARG A 34 6.16 -14.90 4.62
CA ARG A 34 6.78 -14.14 5.71
C ARG A 34 6.84 -14.92 7.04
N GLY A 35 6.40 -16.18 7.06
CA GLY A 35 6.37 -17.01 8.27
C GLY A 35 5.44 -16.47 9.36
N MET A 36 4.44 -15.65 8.98
CA MET A 36 3.51 -15.02 9.89
C MET A 36 2.24 -15.86 10.08
N SER A 37 1.61 -15.73 11.25
CA SER A 37 0.36 -16.39 11.55
C SER A 37 -0.84 -15.57 11.07
N ARG A 38 -2.03 -16.19 11.03
CA ARG A 38 -3.28 -15.47 10.69
C ARG A 38 -3.59 -14.31 11.64
N LYS A 39 -3.10 -14.34 12.88
CA LYS A 39 -3.30 -13.25 13.84
C LYS A 39 -2.53 -11.98 13.45
N ASP A 40 -1.49 -12.14 12.64
CA ASP A 40 -0.61 -11.06 12.18
C ASP A 40 -1.13 -10.40 10.89
N GLU A 41 -2.28 -10.83 10.35
CA GLU A 41 -2.87 -10.28 9.12
C GLU A 41 -3.07 -8.76 9.20
N THR A 42 -3.43 -8.25 10.39
CA THR A 42 -3.60 -6.81 10.63
C THR A 42 -2.34 -6.02 10.28
N LEU A 43 -1.14 -6.54 10.59
CA LEU A 43 0.13 -5.88 10.30
C LEU A 43 0.35 -5.66 8.81
N LEU A 44 -0.11 -6.60 7.97
CA LEU A 44 -0.05 -6.43 6.51
C LEU A 44 -0.99 -5.32 6.01
N TYR A 45 -2.17 -5.19 6.59
CA TYR A 45 -3.08 -4.09 6.24
C TYR A 45 -2.57 -2.75 6.73
N GLU A 46 -1.89 -2.70 7.88
CA GLU A 46 -1.20 -1.50 8.37
C GLU A 46 -0.07 -1.10 7.42
N GLU A 47 0.76 -2.05 6.97
CA GLU A 47 1.80 -1.81 5.97
C GLU A 47 1.20 -1.34 4.63
N LEU A 48 0.10 -1.94 4.18
CA LEU A 48 -0.61 -1.53 2.96
C LEU A 48 -1.14 -0.10 3.08
N ALA A 49 -1.74 0.24 4.23
CA ALA A 49 -2.26 1.58 4.49
C ALA A 49 -1.13 2.63 4.54
N LEU A 50 0.03 2.29 5.11
CA LEU A 50 1.18 3.18 5.11
C LEU A 50 1.72 3.43 3.69
N ARG A 51 1.80 2.38 2.86
CA ARG A 51 2.18 2.51 1.45
C ARG A 51 1.21 3.42 0.67
N ALA A 52 -0.09 3.29 0.91
CA ALA A 52 -1.09 4.16 0.29
C ALA A 52 -0.88 5.64 0.69
N LYS A 53 -0.70 5.90 2.00
CA LYS A 53 -0.39 7.25 2.51
C LYS A 53 0.88 7.86 1.91
N ILE A 54 1.90 7.05 1.66
CA ILE A 54 3.13 7.51 1.01
C ILE A 54 2.83 7.98 -0.42
N LEU A 55 2.06 7.21 -1.19
CA LEU A 55 1.66 7.59 -2.54
C LEU A 55 0.79 8.85 -2.55
N ASP A 56 -0.17 8.96 -1.63
CA ASP A 56 -0.98 10.17 -1.45
C ASP A 56 -0.07 11.38 -1.15
N LYS A 57 0.94 11.20 -0.30
CA LYS A 57 1.88 12.27 0.04
C LYS A 57 2.77 12.68 -1.14
N MET A 58 3.17 11.72 -1.97
CA MET A 58 3.90 12.00 -3.21
C MET A 58 3.04 12.81 -4.19
N VAL A 59 1.74 12.50 -4.28
CA VAL A 59 0.77 13.25 -5.08
C VAL A 59 0.58 14.67 -4.54
N GLU A 60 0.43 14.84 -3.23
CA GLU A 60 0.37 16.16 -2.57
C GLU A 60 1.60 17.02 -2.90
N LYS A 61 2.77 16.40 -2.99
CA LYS A 61 4.04 17.03 -3.37
C LYS A 61 4.26 17.18 -4.86
N LYS A 62 3.30 16.76 -5.69
CA LYS A 62 3.37 16.82 -7.16
C LYS A 62 4.54 16.05 -7.76
N ILE A 63 4.93 14.94 -7.13
CA ILE A 63 5.93 14.01 -7.68
C ILE A 63 5.23 13.15 -8.74
N PHE A 64 5.23 13.63 -9.99
CA PHE A 64 4.52 13.00 -11.11
C PHE A 64 5.44 12.53 -12.24
N ASN A 65 6.67 13.04 -12.29
CA ASN A 65 7.62 12.56 -13.28
C ASN A 65 7.94 11.09 -12.98
N PHE A 66 7.93 10.27 -14.03
CA PHE A 66 8.17 8.83 -13.90
C PHE A 66 9.49 8.51 -13.18
N TYR A 67 10.58 9.21 -13.50
CA TYR A 67 11.88 8.98 -12.88
C TYR A 67 11.89 9.41 -11.41
N ASP A 68 11.29 10.56 -11.09
CA ASP A 68 11.18 11.02 -9.70
C ASP A 68 10.35 10.04 -8.84
N VAL A 69 9.29 9.47 -9.42
CA VAL A 69 8.50 8.42 -8.76
C VAL A 69 9.34 7.15 -8.56
N TYR A 70 10.08 6.73 -9.58
CA TYR A 70 10.95 5.55 -9.49
C TYR A 70 12.04 5.73 -8.41
N ASP A 71 12.69 6.89 -8.39
CA ASP A 71 13.72 7.23 -7.41
C ASP A 71 13.12 7.30 -6.00
N SER A 72 11.93 7.88 -5.86
CA SER A 72 11.18 7.92 -4.60
C SER A 72 10.86 6.51 -4.07
N ILE A 73 10.37 5.61 -4.93
CA ILE A 73 10.06 4.22 -4.56
C ILE A 73 11.34 3.45 -4.22
N SER A 74 12.42 3.67 -4.98
CA SER A 74 13.73 3.06 -4.73
C SER A 74 14.29 3.51 -3.38
N ARG A 75 14.27 4.81 -3.12
CA ARG A 75 14.65 5.40 -1.83
C ARG A 75 13.81 4.83 -0.69
N CYS A 76 12.50 4.77 -0.86
CA CYS A 76 11.59 4.18 0.13
C CYS A 76 11.93 2.73 0.46
N ARG A 77 12.37 1.94 -0.53
CA ARG A 77 12.82 0.55 -0.31
C ARG A 77 14.14 0.49 0.46
N GLU A 78 15.05 1.43 0.24
CA GLU A 78 16.37 1.45 0.89
C GLU A 78 16.29 1.81 2.38
N ILE A 79 15.48 2.82 2.73
CA ILE A 79 15.41 3.31 4.12
C ILE A 79 14.20 2.81 4.91
N GLY A 80 13.24 2.18 4.23
CA GLY A 80 11.99 1.71 4.83
C GLY A 80 10.87 2.76 4.82
N LEU A 81 9.63 2.28 4.96
CA LEU A 81 8.41 3.08 4.83
C LEU A 81 8.34 4.24 5.83
N ASP A 82 8.63 3.98 7.12
CA ASP A 82 8.52 5.01 8.16
C ASP A 82 9.55 6.12 8.01
N ALA A 83 10.79 5.76 7.65
CA ALA A 83 11.85 6.75 7.42
C ALA A 83 11.53 7.60 6.18
N PHE A 84 11.05 6.98 5.11
CA PHE A 84 10.66 7.70 3.90
C PHE A 84 9.45 8.60 4.12
N MET A 85 8.45 8.15 4.88
CA MET A 85 7.31 9.01 5.25
C MET A 85 7.76 10.24 6.06
N LYS A 86 8.76 10.08 6.94
CA LYS A 86 9.37 11.22 7.65
C LYS A 86 10.10 12.16 6.69
N GLU A 87 10.90 11.64 5.76
CA GLU A 87 11.58 12.46 4.72
C GLU A 87 10.55 13.26 3.91
N LEU A 88 9.45 12.63 3.47
CA LEU A 88 8.37 13.32 2.78
C LEU A 88 7.70 14.38 3.65
N ASN A 89 7.55 14.19 4.96
CA ASN A 89 6.94 15.23 5.80
C ASN A 89 7.85 16.42 6.10
N MET A 90 9.17 16.30 5.88
CA MET A 90 10.15 17.36 6.14
C MET A 90 10.41 18.26 4.93
N LEU A 91 10.13 17.76 3.73
CA LEU A 91 10.11 18.52 2.48
C LEU A 91 8.89 19.45 2.42
#